data_AF-A0A3S1CP46-F1
#
_entry.id   AF-A0A3S1CP46-F1
#
_cell.length_a   1.000
_cell.length_b   1.000
_cell.length_c   1.000
_cell.angle_alpha   90.00
_cell.angle_beta   90.00
_cell.angle_gamma   90.00
#
_symmetry.space_group_name_H-M   'P 1'
#
loop_
_entity.id
_entity.type
_entity.pdbx_description
1 polymer ?
#
loop_
_entity_poly.entity_id
_entity_poly.type
_entity_poly.pdbx_seq_one_letter_code
_entity_poly.pdbx_strand_id
1 'polypeptide(L)'
;MKYALSTLAGATALAIMLIASPSMAEDAGIIVYNAQHESLTKAWAEGFTKETGIKVTVRNGGDSDFSNQIVAEGTASPADVFLTENSPAMALVESAGLFAPVDADTLAQVPQDYQPASGKWVGVAARSTVFAYNKTKLTADQLPKSMLDLADPSWKGRWAASPSGADFQAIVSALLQLKGEAATADWLKAMKTN
;
A
#
# COMPACT_ATOMS: atom_id res chain seq x y z
N MET A 1 24.81 83.84 13.41
CA MET A 1 25.49 82.54 13.29
C MET A 1 25.35 81.83 14.64
N LYS A 2 24.73 80.63 14.68
CA LYS A 2 24.64 79.67 15.81
C LYS A 2 23.64 80.01 16.95
N TYR A 3 22.73 79.16 17.47
CA TYR A 3 22.08 77.87 17.12
C TYR A 3 20.81 77.67 18.00
N ALA A 4 19.76 77.07 17.41
CA ALA A 4 18.78 76.05 17.88
C ALA A 4 18.20 76.08 19.33
N LEU A 5 16.87 76.21 19.53
CA LEU A 5 15.78 75.20 19.50
C LEU A 5 15.84 74.12 20.60
N SER A 6 15.00 74.29 21.62
CA SER A 6 14.72 73.33 22.70
C SER A 6 13.59 72.38 22.29
N THR A 7 13.86 71.09 22.40
CA THR A 7 13.00 69.95 22.09
C THR A 7 12.04 69.61 23.23
N LEU A 8 10.78 69.26 22.92
CA LEU A 8 9.93 68.46 23.80
C LEU A 8 9.29 67.34 22.96
N ALA A 9 9.83 66.12 23.11
CA ALA A 9 9.32 64.91 22.47
C ALA A 9 8.38 64.20 23.45
N GLY A 10 7.09 64.16 23.11
CA GLY A 10 6.11 63.26 23.75
C GLY A 10 6.00 61.99 22.91
N ALA A 11 6.51 60.87 23.43
CA ALA A 11 6.37 59.57 22.80
C ALA A 11 5.13 58.86 23.37
N THR A 12 4.08 58.75 22.55
CA THR A 12 2.92 57.88 22.81
C THR A 12 3.28 56.44 22.46
N ALA A 13 3.42 55.58 23.49
CA ALA A 13 3.58 54.15 23.31
C ALA A 13 2.24 53.51 22.95
N LEU A 14 2.09 53.06 21.70
CA LEU A 14 0.94 52.30 21.23
C LEU A 14 1.18 50.81 21.54
N ALA A 15 0.48 50.26 22.54
CA ALA A 15 0.52 48.84 22.86
C ALA A 15 -0.24 48.04 21.80
N ILE A 16 0.50 47.24 21.01
CA ILE A 16 -0.08 46.27 20.07
C ILE A 16 -0.48 45.03 20.87
N MET A 17 -1.77 44.85 21.14
CA MET A 17 -2.30 43.57 21.61
C MET A 17 -2.27 42.58 20.43
N LEU A 18 -1.37 41.59 20.48
CA LEU A 18 -1.46 40.42 19.62
C LEU A 18 -2.67 39.59 20.05
N ILE A 19 -3.75 39.68 19.28
CA ILE A 19 -4.85 38.73 19.35
C ILE A 19 -4.35 37.46 18.67
N ALA A 20 -3.90 36.49 19.47
CA ALA A 20 -3.61 35.15 18.97
C ALA A 20 -4.94 34.48 18.60
N SER A 21 -5.30 34.53 17.32
CA SER A 21 -6.40 33.71 16.80
C SER A 21 -6.03 32.24 16.99
N PRO A 22 -6.90 31.39 17.57
CA PRO A 22 -6.66 29.96 17.56
C PRO A 22 -6.61 29.53 16.09
N SER A 23 -5.48 28.97 15.64
CA SER A 23 -5.44 28.27 14.37
C SER A 23 -6.38 27.08 14.52
N MET A 24 -7.57 27.17 13.96
CA MET A 24 -8.33 25.96 13.65
C MET A 24 -7.47 25.22 12.63
N ALA A 25 -6.71 24.22 13.09
CA ALA A 25 -6.13 23.26 12.19
C ALA A 25 -7.30 22.67 11.42
N GLU A 26 -7.40 23.02 10.14
CA GLU A 26 -8.31 22.36 9.23
C GLU A 26 -7.90 20.89 9.26
N ASP A 27 -8.76 20.03 9.80
CA ASP A 27 -8.50 18.59 9.83
C ASP A 27 -8.52 18.10 8.37
N ALA A 28 -7.33 18.06 7.77
CA ALA A 28 -7.12 17.73 6.37
C ALA A 28 -7.48 16.26 6.07
N GLY A 29 -7.76 15.46 7.10
CA GLY A 29 -8.00 14.04 6.99
C GLY A 29 -6.70 13.28 6.75
N ILE A 30 -6.85 12.07 6.18
CA ILE A 30 -5.73 11.19 5.85
C ILE A 30 -5.61 10.98 4.34
N ILE A 31 -4.39 10.76 3.87
CA ILE A 31 -4.07 10.37 2.50
C ILE A 31 -3.74 8.89 2.47
N VAL A 32 -4.53 8.14 1.70
CA VAL A 32 -4.34 6.71 1.48
C VAL A 32 -3.72 6.48 0.10
N TYR A 33 -2.52 5.93 0.08
CA TYR A 33 -1.94 5.34 -1.13
C TYR A 33 -2.57 3.96 -1.30
N ASN A 34 -3.52 3.88 -2.22
CA ASN A 34 -4.34 2.71 -2.44
C ASN A 34 -3.87 1.93 -3.68
N ALA A 35 -3.30 0.78 -3.43
CA ALA A 35 -3.04 -0.22 -4.45
C ALA A 35 -4.09 -1.34 -4.48
N GLN A 36 -5.03 -1.39 -3.52
CA GLN A 36 -6.19 -2.28 -3.56
C GLN A 36 -7.23 -1.85 -4.61
N HIS A 37 -8.11 -2.75 -5.04
CA HIS A 37 -9.20 -2.44 -5.97
C HIS A 37 -10.02 -1.22 -5.51
N GLU A 38 -10.16 -0.23 -6.40
CA GLU A 38 -10.73 1.09 -6.07
C GLU A 38 -12.13 1.02 -5.46
N SER A 39 -12.97 0.10 -5.95
CA SER A 39 -14.35 -0.05 -5.45
C SER A 39 -14.40 -0.50 -4.00
N LEU A 40 -13.49 -1.39 -3.60
CA LEU A 40 -13.38 -1.86 -2.21
C LEU A 40 -12.88 -0.74 -1.31
N THR A 41 -11.79 -0.08 -1.69
CA THR A 41 -11.21 1.01 -0.89
C THR A 41 -12.16 2.19 -0.78
N LYS A 42 -12.90 2.52 -1.84
CA LYS A 42 -13.94 3.56 -1.80
C LYS A 42 -15.02 3.22 -0.78
N ALA A 43 -15.53 1.99 -0.77
CA ALA A 43 -16.54 1.58 0.19
C ALA A 43 -16.04 1.68 1.64
N TRP A 44 -14.78 1.29 1.90
CA TRP A 44 -14.15 1.44 3.21
C TRP A 44 -13.94 2.91 3.60
N ALA A 45 -13.43 3.74 2.69
CA ALA A 45 -13.21 5.16 2.94
C ALA A 45 -14.52 5.90 3.27
N GLU A 46 -15.59 5.62 2.53
CA GLU A 46 -16.92 6.19 2.79
C GLU A 46 -17.49 5.74 4.14
N GLY A 47 -17.38 4.44 4.45
CA GLY A 47 -17.80 3.89 5.74
C GLY A 47 -17.05 4.49 6.91
N PHE A 48 -15.71 4.52 6.83
CA PHE A 48 -14.84 5.10 7.84
C PHE A 48 -15.11 6.60 8.04
N THR A 49 -15.26 7.37 6.95
CA THR A 49 -15.57 8.80 7.03
C THR A 49 -16.93 9.03 7.69
N LYS A 50 -17.93 8.20 7.37
CA LYS A 50 -19.26 8.30 7.98
C LYS A 50 -19.25 8.02 9.48
N GLU A 51 -18.43 7.06 9.92
CA GLU A 51 -18.36 6.64 11.32
C GLU A 51 -17.54 7.60 12.19
N THR A 52 -16.43 8.12 11.64
CA THR A 52 -15.44 8.87 12.41
C THR A 52 -15.45 10.37 12.15
N GLY A 53 -16.00 10.81 11.02
CA GLY A 53 -15.90 12.19 10.52
C GLY A 53 -14.56 12.52 9.86
N ILE A 54 -13.57 11.62 9.88
CA ILE A 54 -12.24 11.83 9.30
C ILE A 54 -12.33 11.71 7.78
N LYS A 55 -11.90 12.74 7.05
CA LYS A 55 -11.86 12.71 5.58
C LYS A 55 -10.77 11.77 5.08
N VAL A 56 -11.04 11.06 4.00
CA VAL A 56 -10.08 10.17 3.35
C VAL A 56 -9.83 10.62 1.91
N THR A 57 -8.60 11.00 1.62
CA THR A 57 -8.14 11.29 0.25
C THR A 57 -7.44 10.05 -0.30
N VAL A 58 -8.05 9.39 -1.29
CA VAL A 58 -7.49 8.19 -1.91
C VAL A 58 -6.69 8.54 -3.16
N ARG A 59 -5.45 8.07 -3.24
CA ARG A 59 -4.65 8.06 -4.48
C ARG A 59 -4.51 6.62 -4.94
N ASN A 60 -4.93 6.33 -6.18
CA ASN A 60 -4.89 4.96 -6.73
C ASN A 60 -3.62 4.72 -7.55
N GLY A 61 -3.13 3.49 -7.52
CA GLY A 61 -1.88 3.05 -8.17
C GLY A 61 -1.69 1.54 -8.01
N GLY A 62 -0.55 1.01 -8.46
CA GLY A 62 -0.22 -0.40 -8.25
C GLY A 62 0.64 -0.63 -7.00
N ASP A 63 0.64 -1.85 -6.48
CA ASP A 63 1.46 -2.25 -5.33
C ASP A 63 2.94 -1.87 -5.52
N SER A 64 3.50 -2.21 -6.68
CA SER A 64 4.90 -1.93 -7.03
C SER A 64 5.15 -0.44 -7.25
N ASP A 65 4.19 0.30 -7.82
CA ASP A 65 4.35 1.73 -8.08
C ASP A 65 4.37 2.50 -6.77
N PHE A 66 3.41 2.25 -5.87
CA PHE A 66 3.33 2.96 -4.61
C PHE A 66 4.39 2.55 -3.60
N SER A 67 4.77 1.27 -3.53
CA SER A 67 5.88 0.88 -2.65
C SER A 67 7.20 1.55 -3.07
N ASN A 68 7.50 1.57 -4.38
CA ASN A 68 8.67 2.29 -4.89
C ASN A 68 8.56 3.80 -4.67
N GLN A 69 7.38 4.39 -4.86
CA GLN A 69 7.15 5.81 -4.62
C GLN A 69 7.35 6.17 -3.15
N ILE A 70 6.79 5.39 -2.21
CA ILE A 70 6.96 5.59 -0.76
C ILE A 70 8.45 5.49 -0.38
N VAL A 71 9.16 4.49 -0.91
CA VAL A 71 10.60 4.35 -0.68
C VAL A 71 11.39 5.55 -1.20
N ALA A 72 11.03 6.07 -2.37
CA ALA A 72 11.68 7.25 -2.95
C ALA A 72 11.34 8.55 -2.22
N GLU A 73 10.10 8.71 -1.75
CA GLU A 73 9.64 9.87 -0.98
C GLU A 73 10.22 9.87 0.45
N GLY A 74 10.38 8.69 1.06
CA GLY A 74 10.89 8.54 2.42
C GLY A 74 10.06 9.33 3.43
N THR A 75 10.73 10.10 4.28
CA THR A 75 10.07 10.95 5.29
C THR A 75 9.31 12.13 4.70
N ALA A 76 9.45 12.41 3.40
CA ALA A 76 8.70 13.43 2.69
C ALA A 76 7.41 12.89 2.04
N SER A 77 7.11 11.59 2.20
CA SER A 77 5.87 11.02 1.67
C SER A 77 4.67 11.68 2.34
N PRO A 78 3.65 12.09 1.56
CA PRO A 78 2.40 12.58 2.13
C PRO A 78 1.44 11.44 2.51
N ALA A 79 1.83 10.17 2.32
CA ALA A 79 0.97 9.03 2.61
C ALA A 79 0.88 8.77 4.11
N ASP A 80 -0.34 8.76 4.65
CA ASP A 80 -0.61 8.35 6.03
C ASP A 80 -0.83 6.83 6.13
N VAL A 81 -1.45 6.25 5.10
CA VAL A 81 -1.74 4.81 5.02
C VAL A 81 -1.35 4.28 3.65
N PHE A 82 -0.66 3.13 3.63
CA PHE A 82 -0.44 2.35 2.44
C PHE A 82 -1.34 1.10 2.47
N LEU A 83 -2.16 0.91 1.45
CA LEU A 83 -3.08 -0.22 1.33
C LEU A 83 -2.76 -1.01 0.07
N THR A 84 -2.45 -2.29 0.19
CA THR A 84 -2.00 -3.13 -0.94
C THR A 84 -2.98 -4.25 -1.25
N GLU A 85 -2.87 -4.79 -2.46
CA GLU A 85 -3.38 -6.12 -2.76
C GLU A 85 -2.46 -7.19 -2.16
N ASN A 86 -1.14 -7.06 -2.29
CA ASN A 86 -0.17 -8.11 -2.00
C ASN A 86 0.87 -7.75 -0.93
N SER A 87 1.33 -8.77 -0.21
CA SER A 87 2.36 -8.65 0.83
C SER A 87 3.77 -8.22 0.37
N PRO A 88 4.27 -8.53 -0.85
CA PRO A 88 5.64 -8.14 -1.24
C PRO A 88 5.89 -6.62 -1.22
N ALA A 89 4.90 -5.81 -1.57
CA ALA A 89 5.00 -4.36 -1.50
C ALA A 89 5.08 -3.86 -0.05
N MET A 90 4.33 -4.47 0.87
CA MET A 90 4.44 -4.20 2.31
C MET A 90 5.84 -4.55 2.82
N ALA A 91 6.36 -5.73 2.46
CA ALA A 91 7.71 -6.15 2.87
C ALA A 91 8.81 -5.20 2.37
N LEU A 92 8.66 -4.64 1.16
CA LEU A 92 9.59 -3.64 0.62
C LEU A 92 9.61 -2.36 1.49
N VAL A 93 8.44 -1.77 1.75
CA VAL A 93 8.32 -0.53 2.55
C VAL A 93 8.77 -0.76 4.00
N GLU A 94 8.45 -1.93 4.56
CA GLU A 94 8.93 -2.36 5.87
C GLU A 94 10.46 -2.47 5.92
N SER A 95 11.08 -3.08 4.92
CA SER A 95 12.54 -3.23 4.85
C SER A 95 13.28 -1.88 4.74
N ALA A 96 12.60 -0.86 4.20
CA ALA A 96 13.08 0.51 4.17
C ALA A 96 12.88 1.26 5.51
N GLY A 97 12.22 0.65 6.49
CA GLY A 97 12.00 1.25 7.81
C GLY A 97 10.95 2.36 7.84
N LEU A 98 10.04 2.39 6.86
CA LEU A 98 9.12 3.50 6.64
C LEU A 98 7.74 3.34 7.32
N PHE A 99 7.51 2.21 8.01
CA PHE A 99 6.27 2.00 8.77
C PHE A 99 6.41 2.36 10.26
N ALA A 100 5.43 3.10 10.75
CA ALA A 100 5.13 3.17 12.18
C ALA A 100 4.65 1.78 12.69
N PRO A 101 4.85 1.44 13.97
CA PRO A 101 4.23 0.25 14.55
C PRO A 101 2.70 0.34 14.47
N VAL A 102 2.04 -0.79 14.21
CA VAL A 102 0.57 -0.89 14.31
C VAL A 102 0.18 -1.01 15.78
N ASP A 103 -0.88 -0.32 16.18
CA ASP A 103 -1.41 -0.41 17.54
C ASP A 103 -1.78 -1.86 17.91
N ALA A 104 -1.50 -2.24 19.17
CA ALA A 104 -1.73 -3.60 19.65
C ALA A 104 -3.20 -4.03 19.53
N ASP A 105 -4.14 -3.11 19.76
CA ASP A 105 -5.58 -3.37 19.65
C ASP A 105 -6.00 -3.60 18.19
N THR A 106 -5.30 -3.01 17.22
CA THR A 106 -5.52 -3.25 15.79
C THR A 106 -4.95 -4.61 15.38
N LEU A 107 -3.74 -4.95 15.84
CA LEU A 107 -3.16 -6.28 15.61
C LEU A 107 -4.02 -7.39 16.22
N ALA A 108 -4.59 -7.16 17.41
CA ALA A 108 -5.45 -8.14 18.10
C ALA A 108 -6.75 -8.47 17.35
N GLN A 109 -7.17 -7.64 16.38
CA GLN A 109 -8.36 -7.90 15.56
C GLN A 109 -8.12 -8.93 14.44
N VAL A 110 -6.86 -9.24 14.13
CA VAL A 110 -6.49 -10.06 12.98
C VAL A 110 -5.84 -11.37 13.46
N PRO A 111 -6.17 -12.56 12.91
CA PRO A 111 -5.47 -13.79 13.26
C PRO A 111 -3.96 -13.70 12.98
N GLN A 112 -3.14 -14.33 13.83
CA GLN A 112 -1.67 -14.25 13.74
C GLN A 112 -1.12 -14.68 12.38
N ASP A 113 -1.75 -15.63 11.70
CA ASP A 113 -1.34 -16.12 10.38
C ASP A 113 -1.44 -15.06 9.27
N TYR A 114 -2.15 -13.96 9.50
CA TYR A 114 -2.28 -12.82 8.58
C TYR A 114 -1.50 -11.59 9.05
N GLN A 115 -0.60 -11.75 10.01
CA GLN A 115 0.27 -10.70 10.51
C GLN A 115 1.74 -10.99 10.20
N PRO A 116 2.55 -9.99 9.81
CA PRO A 116 3.99 -10.13 9.84
C PRO A 116 4.47 -10.25 11.29
N ALA A 117 5.58 -10.98 11.49
CA ALA A 117 6.19 -11.11 12.82
C ALA A 117 6.65 -9.78 13.44
N SER A 118 6.82 -8.73 12.63
CA SER A 118 7.29 -7.42 13.06
C SER A 118 6.22 -6.52 13.69
N GLY A 119 4.93 -6.78 13.43
CA GLY A 119 3.83 -5.90 13.83
C GLY A 119 3.86 -4.50 13.19
N LYS A 120 4.58 -4.33 12.07
CA LYS A 120 4.71 -3.04 11.36
C LYS A 120 3.62 -2.80 10.31
N TRP A 121 2.92 -3.84 9.92
CA TRP A 121 1.72 -3.79 9.07
C TRP A 121 0.81 -4.95 9.47
N VAL A 122 -0.41 -4.98 8.95
CA VAL A 122 -1.41 -6.01 9.28
C VAL A 122 -2.19 -6.41 8.03
N GLY A 123 -2.53 -7.69 7.89
CA GLY A 123 -3.41 -8.15 6.82
C GLY A 123 -4.84 -7.65 7.02
N VAL A 124 -5.39 -6.98 6.00
CA VAL A 124 -6.76 -6.45 6.01
C VAL A 124 -7.73 -7.24 5.14
N ALA A 125 -7.20 -8.05 4.23
CA ALA A 125 -7.94 -8.96 3.36
C ALA A 125 -7.03 -10.10 2.91
N ALA A 126 -7.62 -11.21 2.48
CA ALA A 126 -6.92 -12.35 1.90
C ALA A 126 -7.65 -12.83 0.63
N ARG A 127 -6.91 -13.45 -0.28
CA ARG A 127 -7.45 -14.06 -1.50
C ARG A 127 -6.73 -15.35 -1.84
N SER A 128 -7.41 -16.22 -2.56
CA SER A 128 -6.91 -17.54 -2.92
C SER A 128 -6.47 -17.58 -4.38
N THR A 129 -5.28 -18.13 -4.63
CA THR A 129 -4.84 -18.46 -5.98
C THR A 129 -5.70 -19.59 -6.55
N VAL A 130 -6.23 -19.39 -7.75
CA VAL A 130 -7.07 -20.39 -8.43
C VAL A 130 -6.65 -20.55 -9.89
N PHE A 131 -6.91 -21.73 -10.45
CA PHE A 131 -6.87 -21.94 -11.89
C PHE A 131 -8.29 -21.78 -12.46
N ALA A 132 -8.61 -20.56 -12.91
CA ALA A 132 -9.88 -20.30 -13.59
C ALA A 132 -9.87 -20.96 -14.97
N TYR A 133 -10.90 -21.74 -15.30
CA TYR A 133 -10.94 -22.52 -16.53
C TYR A 133 -12.32 -22.51 -17.19
N ASN A 134 -12.32 -22.69 -18.51
CA ASN A 134 -13.54 -22.84 -19.29
C ASN A 134 -14.02 -24.30 -19.30
N LYS A 135 -15.16 -24.56 -18.64
CA LYS A 135 -15.76 -25.89 -18.51
C LYS A 135 -16.19 -26.54 -19.83
N THR A 136 -16.29 -25.79 -20.93
CA THR A 136 -16.56 -26.36 -22.26
C THR A 136 -15.29 -26.85 -22.97
N LYS A 137 -14.10 -26.42 -22.50
CA LYS A 137 -12.79 -26.80 -23.08
C LYS A 137 -12.02 -27.80 -22.22
N LEU A 138 -12.25 -27.78 -20.90
CA LEU A 138 -11.54 -28.59 -19.92
C LEU A 138 -12.53 -29.16 -18.91
N THR A 139 -12.36 -30.43 -18.58
CA THR A 139 -13.04 -31.09 -17.46
C THR A 139 -12.19 -31.01 -16.19
N ALA A 140 -12.79 -31.22 -15.03
CA ALA A 140 -12.11 -31.06 -13.74
C ALA A 140 -10.95 -32.06 -13.55
N ASP A 141 -11.08 -33.28 -14.08
CA ASP A 141 -10.05 -34.32 -14.04
C ASP A 141 -8.83 -33.95 -14.89
N GLN A 142 -9.01 -33.14 -15.94
CA GLN A 142 -7.95 -32.65 -16.83
C GLN A 142 -7.18 -31.43 -16.28
N LEU A 143 -7.62 -30.84 -15.16
CA LEU A 143 -6.93 -29.69 -14.55
C LEU A 143 -5.57 -30.10 -13.97
N PRO A 144 -4.58 -29.17 -13.97
CA PRO A 144 -3.29 -29.43 -13.36
C PRO A 144 -3.51 -29.69 -11.86
N LYS A 145 -2.79 -30.65 -11.29
CA LYS A 145 -2.88 -30.98 -9.86
C LYS A 145 -1.99 -30.06 -9.03
N SER A 146 -1.00 -29.46 -9.68
CA SER A 146 -0.09 -28.47 -9.13
C SER A 146 0.09 -27.31 -10.12
N MET A 147 0.34 -26.11 -9.61
CA MET A 147 0.81 -24.99 -10.46
C MET A 147 2.10 -25.35 -11.20
N LEU A 148 2.93 -26.23 -10.61
CA LEU A 148 4.15 -26.73 -11.26
C LEU A 148 3.87 -27.50 -12.54
N ASP A 149 2.71 -28.15 -12.67
CA ASP A 149 2.35 -28.92 -13.86
C ASP A 149 2.17 -28.01 -15.08
N LEU A 150 1.91 -26.71 -14.89
CA LEU A 150 1.79 -25.74 -15.99
C LEU A 150 3.11 -25.51 -16.76
N ALA A 151 4.23 -25.99 -16.22
CA ALA A 151 5.52 -26.03 -16.91
C ALA A 151 5.63 -27.18 -17.93
N ASP A 152 4.76 -28.19 -17.86
CA ASP A 152 4.78 -29.32 -18.78
C ASP A 152 4.43 -28.87 -20.22
N PRO A 153 5.14 -29.33 -21.26
CA PRO A 153 4.88 -28.93 -22.65
C PRO A 153 3.45 -29.20 -23.14
N SER A 154 2.72 -30.13 -22.51
CA SER A 154 1.31 -30.38 -22.80
C SER A 154 0.40 -29.20 -22.44
N TRP A 155 0.86 -28.23 -21.64
CA TRP A 155 0.16 -26.99 -21.32
C TRP A 155 0.47 -25.82 -22.25
N LYS A 156 1.35 -26.00 -23.24
CA LYS A 156 1.67 -24.97 -24.23
C LYS A 156 0.43 -24.45 -24.94
N GLY A 157 0.24 -23.12 -24.91
CA GLY A 157 -0.90 -22.40 -25.50
C GLY A 157 -2.24 -22.67 -24.81
N ARG A 158 -2.27 -23.27 -23.61
CA ARG A 158 -3.51 -23.70 -22.94
C ARG A 158 -3.84 -22.95 -21.65
N TRP A 159 -3.00 -22.01 -21.23
CA TRP A 159 -3.24 -21.19 -20.05
C TRP A 159 -2.74 -19.77 -20.26
N ALA A 160 -3.18 -18.86 -19.38
CA ALA A 160 -2.80 -17.46 -19.41
C ALA A 160 -2.66 -16.93 -17.99
N ALA A 161 -1.86 -15.87 -17.85
CA ALA A 161 -1.71 -15.09 -16.63
C ALA A 161 -1.39 -13.63 -16.99
N SER A 162 -1.39 -12.75 -15.99
CA SER A 162 -0.98 -11.35 -16.14
C SER A 162 0.39 -11.15 -15.47
N PRO A 163 1.52 -11.44 -16.15
CA PRO A 163 2.84 -11.51 -15.51
C PRO A 163 3.38 -10.17 -15.00
N SER A 164 2.91 -9.06 -15.56
CA SER A 164 3.29 -7.72 -15.09
C SER A 164 2.53 -7.27 -13.84
N GLY A 165 1.43 -7.93 -13.49
CA GLY A 165 0.61 -7.56 -12.33
C GLY A 165 1.18 -8.06 -11.00
N ALA A 166 1.04 -7.25 -9.96
CA ALA A 166 1.51 -7.58 -8.61
C ALA A 166 0.91 -8.89 -8.08
N ASP A 167 -0.34 -9.19 -8.41
CA ASP A 167 -1.02 -10.45 -8.04
C ASP A 167 -0.28 -11.68 -8.52
N PHE A 168 0.10 -11.71 -9.80
CA PHE A 168 0.83 -12.85 -10.33
C PHE A 168 2.27 -12.89 -9.79
N GLN A 169 2.89 -11.72 -9.60
CA GLN A 169 4.23 -11.65 -9.01
C GLN A 169 4.24 -12.13 -7.55
N ALA A 170 3.17 -11.93 -6.78
CA ALA A 170 3.03 -12.46 -5.43
C ALA A 170 2.83 -13.98 -5.41
N ILE A 171 2.14 -14.55 -6.41
CA ILE A 171 2.08 -16.01 -6.59
C ILE A 171 3.49 -16.56 -6.87
N VAL A 172 4.26 -15.87 -7.71
CA VAL A 172 5.65 -16.25 -8.01
C VAL A 172 6.57 -16.09 -6.79
N SER A 173 6.35 -15.08 -5.93
CA SER A 173 7.13 -14.93 -4.69
C SER A 173 6.81 -16.05 -3.69
N ALA A 174 5.55 -16.50 -3.61
CA ALA A 174 5.19 -17.68 -2.84
C ALA A 174 5.86 -18.96 -3.41
N LEU A 175 5.89 -19.10 -4.73
CA LEU A 175 6.62 -20.21 -5.37
C LEU A 175 8.12 -20.18 -5.01
N LEU A 176 8.74 -19.00 -5.08
CA LEU A 176 10.13 -18.77 -4.66
C LEU A 176 10.36 -19.19 -3.21
N GLN A 177 9.49 -18.75 -2.29
CA GLN A 177 9.60 -19.10 -0.87
C GLN A 177 9.44 -20.60 -0.62
N LEU A 178 8.53 -21.26 -1.35
CA LEU A 178 8.19 -22.67 -1.13
C LEU A 178 9.09 -23.67 -1.86
N LYS A 179 9.69 -23.27 -2.99
CA LYS A 179 10.44 -24.17 -3.89
C LYS A 179 11.89 -23.73 -4.15
N GLY A 180 12.25 -22.51 -3.77
CA GLY A 180 13.59 -21.97 -3.97
C GLY A 180 13.84 -21.41 -5.37
N GLU A 181 14.92 -20.66 -5.50
CA GLU A 181 15.24 -19.86 -6.69
C GLU A 181 15.38 -20.68 -7.96
N ALA A 182 16.12 -21.80 -7.91
CA ALA A 182 16.36 -22.64 -9.08
C ALA A 182 15.05 -23.19 -9.67
N ALA A 183 14.19 -23.76 -8.82
CA ALA A 183 12.91 -24.33 -9.25
C ALA A 183 11.97 -23.25 -9.82
N THR A 184 11.92 -22.08 -9.19
CA THR A 184 11.11 -20.94 -9.67
C THR A 184 11.63 -20.42 -11.00
N ALA A 185 12.95 -20.25 -11.16
CA ALA A 185 13.54 -19.78 -12.40
C ALA A 185 13.26 -20.74 -13.56
N ASP A 186 13.35 -22.05 -13.33
CA ASP A 186 13.05 -23.05 -14.35
C ASP A 186 11.55 -23.10 -14.69
N TRP A 187 10.67 -22.96 -13.69
CA TRP A 187 9.23 -22.83 -13.93
C TRP A 187 8.88 -21.59 -14.76
N LEU A 188 9.51 -20.44 -14.49
CA LEU A 188 9.31 -19.21 -15.26
C LEU A 188 9.83 -19.33 -16.71
N LYS A 189 10.96 -20.02 -16.94
CA LYS A 189 11.44 -20.32 -18.30
C LYS A 189 10.47 -21.21 -19.07
N ALA A 190 9.89 -22.21 -18.39
CA ALA A 190 8.86 -23.07 -18.96
C ALA A 190 7.57 -22.27 -19.28
N MET A 191 7.11 -21.42 -18.35
CA MET A 191 6.01 -20.48 -18.58
C MET A 191 6.26 -19.60 -19.80
N LYS A 192 7.49 -19.12 -20.01
CA LYS A 192 7.81 -18.29 -21.18
C LYS A 192 7.69 -19.06 -22.51
N THR A 193 7.88 -20.37 -22.47
CA THR A 193 7.89 -21.26 -23.64
C THR A 193 6.50 -21.83 -23.94
N ASN A 194 5.68 -22.02 -22.91
CA ASN A 194 4.31 -22.50 -22.99
C ASN A 194 3.34 -21.38 -23.37
#